data_AF-A0A964NA94-F1
#
_entry.id   AF-A0A964NA94-F1
#
_cell.length_a   1.000
_cell.length_b   1.000
_cell.length_c   1.000
_cell.angle_alpha   90.00
_cell.angle_beta   90.00
_cell.angle_gamma   90.00
#
_symmetry.space_group_name_H-M   'P 1'
#
loop_
_entity.id
_entity.type
_entity.pdbx_description
1 polymer ?
#
loop_
_entity_poly.entity_id
_entity_poly.type
_entity_poly.pdbx_seq_one_letter_code
_entity_poly.pdbx_strand_id
1 'polypeptide(L)'
;MRLMPRTWPSMRFRRLQHAARVRCSIAQIYPSGVFIDTREAPMNWKARSSAIAVAVAIFLGAPGVSVGELMADNNIGRFTVKTVLNGKFALADPDGFTLYTYAKDPDFKSICNAACATAWPPVVAQASDRPFESFSVILRDDGQPQWAFAGKPLYRSAEDTAKGQANGQGIDDAWTIIEIAAHEM
;
A
#
# COMPACT_ATOMS: atom_id res chain seq x y z
N MET A 1 40.77 43.41 -0.91
CA MET A 1 41.03 43.01 -2.31
C MET A 1 39.73 42.55 -2.96
N ARG A 2 39.41 43.19 -4.10
CA ARG A 2 38.56 42.80 -5.23
C ARG A 2 37.41 41.80 -5.04
N LEU A 3 36.21 42.38 -5.14
CA LEU A 3 35.07 41.84 -5.89
C LEU A 3 35.51 41.13 -7.17
N MET A 4 34.99 39.92 -7.44
CA MET A 4 34.56 39.54 -8.79
C MET A 4 33.35 38.59 -8.74
N PRO A 5 32.25 38.95 -9.42
CA PRO A 5 31.06 38.10 -9.57
C PRO A 5 31.27 37.02 -10.63
N ARG A 6 30.89 35.78 -10.32
CA ARG A 6 30.76 34.70 -11.32
C ARG A 6 29.51 34.96 -12.16
N THR A 7 29.69 35.67 -13.26
CA THR A 7 28.73 35.77 -14.35
C THR A 7 28.65 34.41 -15.05
N TRP A 8 27.53 33.71 -14.90
CA TRP A 8 27.19 32.59 -15.78
C TRP A 8 26.41 33.12 -16.97
N PRO A 9 26.91 32.99 -18.21
CA PRO A 9 26.18 33.40 -19.38
C PRO A 9 25.00 32.47 -19.62
N SER A 10 23.86 33.08 -19.93
CA SER A 10 22.62 32.48 -20.37
C SER A 10 22.85 31.61 -21.61
N MET A 11 22.97 30.29 -21.41
CA MET A 11 22.86 29.34 -22.52
C MET A 11 21.39 29.15 -22.86
N ARG A 12 20.97 29.91 -23.88
CA ARG A 12 19.78 29.65 -24.68
C ARG A 12 19.89 28.24 -25.25
N PHE A 13 19.15 27.28 -24.70
CA PHE A 13 18.89 26.03 -25.38
C PHE A 13 17.97 26.31 -26.57
N ARG A 14 18.58 26.49 -27.75
CA ARG A 14 17.89 26.46 -29.03
C ARG A 14 17.19 25.11 -29.16
N ARG A 15 15.88 25.16 -29.41
CA ARG A 15 15.13 24.06 -30.02
C ARG A 15 15.87 23.60 -31.27
N LEU A 16 16.45 22.42 -31.22
CA LEU A 16 16.79 21.66 -32.41
C LEU A 16 15.61 20.74 -32.70
N GLN A 17 14.72 21.22 -33.55
CA GLN A 17 13.78 20.38 -34.28
C GLN A 17 14.61 19.53 -35.26
N HIS A 18 14.79 18.24 -34.95
CA HIS A 18 15.22 17.26 -35.94
C HIS A 18 14.03 16.37 -36.28
N ALA A 19 13.42 16.71 -37.41
CA ALA A 19 12.65 15.76 -38.20
C ALA A 19 13.60 14.66 -38.69
N ALA A 20 13.36 13.42 -38.28
CA ALA A 20 13.92 12.25 -38.95
C ALA A 20 12.88 11.12 -38.89
N ARG A 21 12.04 11.09 -39.93
CA ARG A 21 11.24 9.91 -40.28
C ARG A 21 12.21 8.83 -40.75
N VAL A 22 12.33 7.75 -39.99
CA VAL A 22 12.82 6.46 -40.52
C VAL A 22 11.75 5.42 -40.22
N ARG A 23 10.86 5.22 -41.19
CA ARG A 23 9.98 4.04 -41.24
C ARG A 23 10.84 2.88 -41.72
N CYS A 24 11.30 2.03 -40.80
CA CYS A 24 11.74 0.70 -41.17
C CYS A 24 10.56 -0.25 -40.95
N SER A 25 9.97 -0.69 -42.06
CA SER A 25 8.86 -1.63 -42.10
C SER A 25 9.45 -3.03 -42.12
N ILE A 26 9.33 -3.77 -41.01
CA ILE A 26 9.42 -5.22 -41.02
C ILE A 26 8.08 -5.72 -40.50
N ALA A 27 7.19 -5.99 -41.44
CA ALA A 27 5.92 -6.64 -41.20
C ALA A 27 6.20 -8.12 -40.87
N GLN A 28 6.07 -8.51 -39.60
CA GLN A 28 5.91 -9.92 -39.25
C GLN A 28 4.41 -10.25 -39.29
N ILE A 29 4.07 -11.04 -40.31
CA ILE A 29 2.76 -11.65 -40.51
C ILE A 29 2.64 -12.78 -39.49
N TYR A 30 1.84 -12.60 -38.44
CA TYR A 30 1.33 -13.69 -37.61
C TYR A 30 -0.12 -13.96 -38.02
N PRO A 31 -0.44 -15.17 -38.50
CA PRO A 31 -1.82 -15.58 -38.73
C PRO A 31 -2.46 -15.97 -37.39
N SER A 32 -3.75 -15.62 -37.24
CA SER A 32 -4.65 -15.84 -36.09
C SER A 32 -4.71 -14.66 -35.11
N GLY A 33 -5.79 -13.89 -35.22
CA GLY A 33 -5.87 -12.53 -34.70
C GLY A 33 -6.33 -12.39 -33.25
N VAL A 34 -5.76 -11.37 -32.61
CA VAL A 34 -6.44 -10.42 -31.71
C VAL A 34 -5.73 -9.07 -31.92
N PHE A 35 -6.35 -8.16 -32.68
CA PHE A 35 -5.87 -6.78 -32.83
C PHE A 35 -6.49 -5.94 -31.72
N ILE A 36 -5.69 -5.56 -30.71
CA ILE A 36 -6.01 -4.44 -29.82
C ILE A 36 -5.50 -3.16 -30.48
N ASP A 37 -6.43 -2.39 -31.06
CA ASP A 37 -6.18 -1.09 -31.66
C ASP A 37 -5.95 -0.05 -30.54
N THR A 38 -4.70 0.15 -30.15
CA THR A 38 -4.32 1.29 -29.29
C THR A 38 -4.07 2.51 -30.16
N ARG A 39 -5.16 3.17 -30.60
CA ARG A 39 -5.12 4.58 -30.97
C ARG A 39 -5.67 5.41 -29.81
N GLU A 40 -4.77 6.14 -29.19
CA GLU A 40 -5.02 7.13 -28.16
C GLU A 40 -6.06 8.15 -28.64
N ALA A 41 -7.25 8.13 -28.02
CA ALA A 41 -8.20 9.22 -28.15
C ALA A 41 -7.85 10.32 -27.12
N PRO A 42 -7.74 11.61 -27.52
CA PRO A 42 -7.55 12.70 -26.58
C PRO A 42 -8.81 12.87 -25.74
N MET A 43 -8.73 12.41 -24.50
CA MET A 43 -9.82 12.43 -23.54
C MET A 43 -10.01 13.85 -22.98
N ASN A 44 -10.94 14.58 -23.60
CA ASN A 44 -11.51 15.81 -23.08
C ASN A 44 -12.43 15.49 -21.88
N TRP A 45 -11.94 15.79 -20.68
CA TRP A 45 -12.47 15.43 -19.36
C TRP A 45 -13.88 15.94 -18.98
N LYS A 46 -14.67 16.51 -19.92
CA LYS A 46 -15.99 17.10 -19.62
C LYS A 46 -17.20 16.20 -19.88
N ALA A 47 -17.01 14.92 -20.22
CA ALA A 47 -18.11 13.96 -20.29
C ALA A 47 -17.62 12.54 -19.98
N ARG A 48 -17.52 12.20 -18.69
CA ARG A 48 -17.46 10.81 -18.23
C ARG A 48 -18.55 10.54 -17.21
N SER A 49 -19.79 10.81 -17.60
CA SER A 49 -20.94 10.05 -17.11
C SER A 49 -21.03 8.77 -17.95
N SER A 50 -20.14 7.82 -17.71
CA SER A 50 -20.32 6.46 -18.22
C SER A 50 -20.52 5.57 -17.01
N ALA A 51 -21.81 5.43 -16.68
CA ALA A 51 -22.29 4.38 -15.81
C ALA A 51 -21.66 3.06 -16.27
N ILE A 52 -21.04 2.35 -15.33
CA ILE A 52 -20.75 0.93 -15.46
C ILE A 52 -22.11 0.29 -15.73
N ALA A 53 -22.36 -0.10 -16.98
CA ALA A 53 -23.52 -0.92 -17.30
C ALA A 53 -23.27 -2.29 -16.70
N VAL A 54 -23.61 -2.44 -15.41
CA VAL A 54 -23.81 -3.74 -14.79
C VAL A 54 -24.86 -4.42 -15.66
N ALA A 55 -24.45 -5.45 -16.40
CA ALA A 55 -25.39 -6.33 -17.06
C ALA A 55 -26.19 -7.01 -15.96
N VAL A 56 -27.33 -6.42 -15.60
CA VAL A 56 -28.34 -7.05 -14.75
C VAL A 56 -28.92 -8.19 -15.58
N ALA A 57 -28.30 -9.37 -15.47
CA ALA A 57 -28.94 -10.60 -15.85
C ALA A 57 -30.12 -10.79 -14.89
N ILE A 58 -31.32 -10.38 -15.33
CA ILE A 58 -32.57 -10.66 -14.63
C ILE A 58 -32.81 -12.17 -14.77
N PHE A 59 -32.24 -12.94 -13.87
CA PHE A 59 -32.68 -14.30 -13.61
C PHE A 59 -33.99 -14.22 -12.81
N LEU A 60 -35.11 -14.49 -13.48
CA LEU A 60 -36.37 -14.78 -12.80
C LEU A 60 -36.20 -16.10 -12.04
N GLY A 61 -35.85 -16.01 -10.74
CA GLY A 61 -36.05 -17.10 -9.78
C GLY A 61 -34.82 -17.75 -9.15
N ALA A 62 -33.83 -16.97 -8.67
CA ALA A 62 -32.88 -17.47 -7.68
C ALA A 62 -32.80 -16.50 -6.48
N PRO A 63 -33.02 -16.94 -5.24
CA PRO A 63 -32.80 -16.10 -4.07
C PRO A 63 -31.29 -15.96 -3.80
N GLY A 64 -30.83 -14.72 -3.70
CA GLY A 64 -29.57 -14.39 -3.01
C GLY A 64 -28.30 -14.51 -3.84
N VAL A 65 -28.01 -13.50 -4.67
CA VAL A 65 -26.61 -13.11 -4.92
C VAL A 65 -26.46 -11.72 -4.31
N SER A 66 -25.97 -11.68 -3.08
CA SER A 66 -25.51 -10.44 -2.45
C SER A 66 -24.37 -9.87 -3.31
N VAL A 67 -24.55 -8.67 -3.82
CA VAL A 67 -23.49 -7.90 -4.48
C VAL A 67 -22.55 -7.35 -3.40
N GLY A 68 -21.83 -8.26 -2.77
CA GLY A 68 -20.68 -7.95 -1.93
C GLY A 68 -19.53 -8.76 -2.48
N GLU A 69 -18.74 -8.18 -3.38
CA GLU A 69 -17.28 -8.18 -3.28
C GLU A 69 -16.70 -7.47 -4.51
N LEU A 70 -16.20 -6.26 -4.27
CA LEU A 70 -15.06 -5.64 -4.91
C LEU A 70 -14.69 -4.46 -4.00
N MET A 71 -14.46 -4.76 -2.72
CA MET A 71 -13.52 -3.94 -1.97
C MET A 71 -12.19 -4.18 -2.66
N ALA A 72 -11.62 -3.14 -3.26
CA ALA A 72 -10.25 -3.20 -3.78
C ALA A 72 -9.38 -3.87 -2.71
N ASP A 73 -8.70 -4.95 -3.08
CA ASP A 73 -7.87 -5.71 -2.17
C ASP A 73 -6.59 -4.91 -1.92
N ASN A 74 -6.70 -3.93 -1.01
CA ASN A 74 -5.57 -3.18 -0.46
C ASN A 74 -4.73 -4.06 0.48
N ASN A 75 -4.62 -5.36 0.18
CA ASN A 75 -4.03 -6.36 1.06
C ASN A 75 -2.55 -6.51 0.72
N ILE A 76 -1.69 -6.37 1.74
CA ILE A 76 -0.26 -6.64 1.65
C ILE A 76 -0.05 -8.00 2.31
N GLY A 77 -0.07 -9.05 1.49
CA GLY A 77 -0.08 -10.43 1.96
C GLY A 77 -1.31 -10.73 2.81
N ARG A 78 -1.10 -11.11 4.07
CA ARG A 78 -2.21 -11.37 5.01
C ARG A 78 -2.81 -10.10 5.61
N PHE A 79 -2.10 -8.97 5.58
CA PHE A 79 -2.47 -7.73 6.23
C PHE A 79 -3.31 -6.85 5.30
N THR A 80 -4.20 -6.05 5.86
CA THR A 80 -5.11 -5.16 5.09
C THR A 80 -4.75 -3.71 5.35
N VAL A 81 -4.70 -2.88 4.31
CA VAL A 81 -4.55 -1.43 4.48
C VAL A 81 -5.91 -0.77 4.68
N LYS A 82 -6.06 -0.01 5.76
CA LYS A 82 -7.30 0.69 6.13
C LYS A 82 -7.05 2.16 6.38
N THR A 83 -8.06 2.99 6.21
CA THR A 83 -7.98 4.40 6.60
C THR A 83 -8.21 4.51 8.10
N VAL A 84 -7.21 5.00 8.83
CA VAL A 84 -7.24 5.10 10.28
C VAL A 84 -6.65 6.47 10.64
N LEU A 85 -7.51 7.38 11.13
CA LEU A 85 -7.23 8.79 11.47
C LEU A 85 -7.10 9.76 10.28
N ASN A 86 -8.11 10.61 10.10
CA ASN A 86 -8.07 11.81 9.23
C ASN A 86 -7.56 11.58 7.79
N GLY A 87 -7.88 10.43 7.18
CA GLY A 87 -7.47 10.11 5.81
C GLY A 87 -6.08 9.48 5.67
N LYS A 88 -5.39 9.18 6.78
CA LYS A 88 -4.16 8.38 6.76
C LYS A 88 -4.49 6.91 6.57
N PHE A 89 -3.69 6.21 5.77
CA PHE A 89 -3.78 4.77 5.62
C PHE A 89 -2.86 4.11 6.65
N ALA A 90 -3.40 3.22 7.45
CA ALA A 90 -2.66 2.40 8.38
C ALA A 90 -2.80 0.92 8.03
N LEU A 91 -1.78 0.16 8.41
CA LEU A 91 -1.83 -1.29 8.31
C LEU A 91 -2.76 -1.86 9.39
N ALA A 92 -3.58 -2.83 8.98
CA ALA A 92 -4.44 -3.61 9.85
C ALA A 92 -4.16 -5.11 9.70
N ASP A 93 -4.37 -5.86 10.77
CA ASP A 93 -4.36 -7.31 10.75
C ASP A 93 -5.54 -7.86 9.92
N PRO A 94 -5.52 -9.11 9.43
CA PRO A 94 -6.67 -9.72 8.73
C PRO A 94 -7.99 -9.67 9.54
N ASP A 95 -7.92 -9.62 10.87
CA ASP A 95 -9.09 -9.39 11.72
C ASP A 95 -9.67 -7.96 11.58
N GLY A 96 -8.90 -7.03 11.05
CA GLY A 96 -9.26 -5.63 10.81
C GLY A 96 -8.87 -4.67 11.92
N PHE A 97 -8.03 -5.08 12.87
CA PHE A 97 -7.46 -4.25 13.94
C PHE A 97 -6.20 -3.54 13.46
N THR A 98 -6.03 -2.29 13.87
CA THR A 98 -4.87 -1.47 13.49
C THR A 98 -3.59 -2.00 14.13
N LEU A 99 -2.50 -1.94 13.38
CA LEU A 99 -1.20 -2.41 13.80
C LEU A 99 -0.28 -1.25 14.19
N TYR A 100 0.45 -1.49 15.28
CA TYR A 100 1.33 -0.53 15.92
C TYR A 100 2.76 -1.03 15.96
N THR A 101 3.68 -0.07 15.97
CA THR A 101 5.09 -0.28 16.29
C THR A 101 5.45 0.48 17.54
N TYR A 102 6.42 -0.04 18.27
CA TYR A 102 6.94 0.59 19.47
C TYR A 102 8.27 1.27 19.17
N ALA A 103 8.36 2.58 19.37
CA ALA A 103 9.56 3.36 19.04
C ALA A 103 10.78 2.99 19.90
N LYS A 104 10.56 2.43 21.11
CA LYS A 104 11.64 1.99 22.00
C LYS A 104 12.12 0.56 21.71
N ASP A 105 11.44 -0.17 20.82
CA ASP A 105 11.92 -1.48 20.38
C ASP A 105 13.14 -1.34 19.45
N PRO A 106 14.25 -2.04 19.75
CA PRO A 106 15.34 -2.18 18.80
C PRO A 106 14.90 -2.95 17.56
N ASP A 107 15.61 -2.76 16.45
CA ASP A 107 15.29 -3.46 15.22
C ASP A 107 15.46 -4.98 15.40
N PHE A 108 14.50 -5.73 14.87
CA PHE A 108 14.35 -7.17 14.97
C PHE A 108 14.22 -7.75 16.38
N LYS A 109 13.97 -6.92 17.40
CA LYS A 109 13.81 -7.39 18.78
C LYS A 109 12.73 -6.64 19.54
N SER A 110 11.81 -7.40 20.13
CA SER A 110 10.77 -6.89 21.03
C SER A 110 11.30 -6.78 22.47
N ILE A 111 11.30 -5.58 23.06
CA ILE A 111 11.48 -5.39 24.50
C ILE A 111 10.16 -5.41 25.28
N CYS A 112 9.02 -5.33 24.57
CA CYS A 112 7.69 -5.42 25.17
C CYS A 112 7.34 -6.87 25.57
N ASN A 113 7.56 -7.19 26.85
CA ASN A 113 7.32 -8.52 27.43
C ASN A 113 6.39 -8.45 28.66
N ALA A 114 5.73 -9.57 28.97
CA ALA A 114 4.83 -9.73 30.12
C ALA A 114 3.73 -8.65 30.23
N ALA A 115 3.80 -7.74 31.20
CA ALA A 115 2.78 -6.71 31.42
C ALA A 115 2.56 -5.80 30.21
N CYS A 116 3.62 -5.54 29.44
CA CYS A 116 3.51 -4.78 28.19
C CYS A 116 2.71 -5.56 27.15
N ALA A 117 2.91 -6.87 27.03
CA ALA A 117 2.19 -7.73 26.11
C ALA A 117 0.70 -7.91 26.47
N THR A 118 0.29 -7.61 27.71
CA THR A 118 -1.12 -7.58 28.11
C THR A 118 -1.85 -6.35 27.53
N ALA A 119 -1.22 -5.17 27.61
CA ALA A 119 -1.77 -3.94 27.05
C ALA A 119 -1.55 -3.83 25.53
N TRP A 120 -0.47 -4.46 25.05
CA TRP A 120 -0.06 -4.47 23.65
C TRP A 120 0.15 -5.90 23.16
N PRO A 121 -0.92 -6.65 22.85
CA PRO A 121 -0.80 -8.01 22.38
C PRO A 121 0.09 -8.12 21.13
N PRO A 122 1.13 -8.98 21.12
CA PRO A 122 2.00 -9.15 19.97
C PRO A 122 1.28 -9.87 18.83
N VAL A 123 1.59 -9.48 17.60
CA VAL A 123 1.05 -10.13 16.40
C VAL A 123 1.86 -11.39 16.09
N VAL A 124 1.35 -12.54 16.54
CA VAL A 124 2.03 -13.83 16.38
C VAL A 124 2.08 -14.23 14.89
N ALA A 125 3.25 -14.73 14.47
CA ALA A 125 3.45 -15.33 13.16
C ALA A 125 3.32 -16.86 13.26
N GLN A 126 2.76 -17.51 12.24
CA GLN A 126 2.75 -18.96 12.20
C GLN A 126 4.09 -19.49 11.66
N ALA A 127 4.46 -20.73 11.99
CA ALA A 127 5.70 -21.32 11.45
C ALA A 127 5.69 -21.50 9.92
N SER A 128 4.50 -21.55 9.32
CA SER A 128 4.29 -21.57 7.87
C SER A 128 4.36 -20.18 7.22
N ASP A 129 4.27 -19.11 8.01
CA ASP A 129 4.33 -17.76 7.51
C ASP A 129 5.75 -17.46 7.02
N ARG A 130 5.83 -16.91 5.81
CA ARG A 130 7.11 -16.49 5.21
C ARG A 130 7.18 -14.97 5.18
N PRO A 131 8.36 -14.38 5.42
CA PRO A 131 8.56 -12.95 5.24
C PRO A 131 8.31 -12.56 3.77
N PHE A 132 7.75 -11.38 3.55
CA PHE A 132 7.44 -10.84 2.22
C PHE A 132 7.53 -9.32 2.25
N GLU A 133 7.99 -8.71 1.15
CA GLU A 133 8.10 -7.25 1.05
C GLU A 133 8.92 -6.67 2.24
N SER A 134 8.36 -5.69 2.94
CA SER A 134 8.89 -5.11 4.19
C SER A 134 8.52 -5.90 5.44
N PHE A 135 7.76 -7.00 5.33
CA PHE A 135 7.41 -7.86 6.45
C PHE A 135 8.46 -8.94 6.69
N SER A 136 8.83 -9.07 7.97
CA SER A 136 9.78 -10.04 8.48
C SER A 136 9.17 -10.77 9.68
N VAL A 137 9.70 -11.95 10.00
CA VAL A 137 9.33 -12.68 11.21
C VAL A 137 10.52 -12.67 12.15
N ILE A 138 10.29 -12.31 13.40
CA ILE A 138 11.30 -12.25 14.45
C ILE A 138 10.97 -13.27 15.53
N LEU A 139 12.01 -13.81 16.17
CA LEU A 139 11.84 -14.66 17.35
C LEU A 139 11.96 -13.77 18.59
N ARG A 140 10.90 -13.72 19.39
CA ARG A 140 10.90 -13.02 20.68
C ARG A 140 11.75 -13.78 21.69
N ASP A 141 12.17 -13.10 22.75
CA ASP A 141 12.96 -13.71 23.84
C ASP A 141 12.17 -14.82 24.59
N ASP A 142 10.83 -14.83 24.50
CA ASP A 142 9.93 -15.86 25.04
C ASP A 142 9.80 -17.10 24.12
N GLY A 143 10.47 -17.11 22.97
CA GLY A 143 10.44 -18.19 21.98
C GLY A 143 9.24 -18.15 21.03
N GLN A 144 8.37 -17.13 21.13
CA GLN A 144 7.24 -16.98 20.22
C GLN A 144 7.65 -16.20 18.95
N PRO A 145 7.30 -16.68 17.75
CA PRO A 145 7.49 -15.92 16.52
C PRO A 145 6.48 -14.76 16.42
N GLN A 146 6.97 -13.57 16.07
CA GLN A 146 6.17 -12.36 15.91
C GLN A 146 6.45 -11.71 14.56
N TRP A 147 5.43 -11.09 13.97
CA TRP A 147 5.62 -10.29 12.76
C TRP A 147 6.29 -8.97 13.07
N ALA A 148 7.14 -8.53 12.15
CA ALA A 148 7.82 -7.24 12.18
C ALA A 148 7.70 -6.57 10.81
N PHE A 149 7.46 -5.26 10.78
CA PHE A 149 7.42 -4.45 9.56
C PHE A 149 8.61 -3.51 9.53
N ALA A 150 9.38 -3.51 8.44
CA ALA A 150 10.62 -2.75 8.30
C ALA A 150 11.58 -2.92 9.50
N GLY A 151 11.65 -4.14 10.04
CA GLY A 151 12.45 -4.48 11.22
C GLY A 151 11.82 -4.12 12.58
N LYS A 152 10.65 -3.47 12.63
CA LYS A 152 9.97 -3.13 13.88
C LYS A 152 8.90 -4.16 14.26
N PRO A 153 8.91 -4.70 15.48
CA PRO A 153 7.89 -5.66 15.93
C PRO A 153 6.47 -5.07 15.88
N LEU A 154 5.50 -5.91 15.50
CA LEU A 154 4.10 -5.53 15.33
C LEU A 154 3.24 -5.89 16.55
N TYR A 155 2.43 -4.94 17.00
CA TYR A 155 1.51 -5.12 18.12
C TYR A 155 0.10 -4.65 17.78
N ARG A 156 -0.88 -5.17 18.52
CA ARG A 156 -2.25 -4.65 18.58
C ARG A 156 -2.40 -3.81 19.86
N SER A 157 -3.33 -2.85 19.87
CA SER A 157 -3.68 -2.12 21.09
C SER A 157 -4.84 -2.83 21.80
N ALA A 158 -4.77 -2.96 23.13
CA ALA A 158 -5.89 -3.41 23.94
C ALA A 158 -7.03 -2.36 24.02
N GLU A 159 -6.76 -1.11 23.68
CA GLU A 159 -7.76 -0.03 23.67
C GLU A 159 -8.62 -0.02 22.39
N ASP A 160 -8.19 -0.73 21.35
CA ASP A 160 -8.95 -0.89 20.11
C ASP A 160 -10.00 -1.99 20.27
N THR A 161 -11.15 -1.61 20.81
CA THR A 161 -12.32 -2.49 21.01
C THR A 161 -13.05 -2.82 19.70
N ALA A 162 -12.84 -2.03 18.65
CA ALA A 162 -13.46 -2.23 17.34
C ALA A 162 -12.46 -2.07 16.19
N LYS A 163 -12.76 -2.74 15.07
CA LYS A 163 -11.95 -2.72 13.84
C LYS A 163 -11.83 -1.30 13.30
N GLY A 164 -10.62 -0.90 12.91
CA GLY A 164 -10.34 0.44 12.38
C GLY A 164 -10.29 1.56 13.42
N GLN A 165 -10.31 1.24 14.73
CA GLN A 165 -9.91 2.19 15.76
C GLN A 165 -8.39 2.36 15.75
N ALA A 166 -7.91 3.52 16.17
CA ALA A 166 -6.51 3.72 16.49
C ALA A 166 -6.32 4.52 17.79
N ASN A 167 -6.96 4.06 18.85
CA ASN A 167 -6.88 4.72 20.16
C ASN A 167 -5.46 4.65 20.74
N GLY A 168 -4.68 3.65 20.34
CA GLY A 168 -3.29 3.48 20.75
C GLY A 168 -2.28 4.48 20.17
N GLN A 169 -2.69 5.36 19.26
CA GLN A 169 -1.74 6.27 18.60
C GLN A 169 -1.22 7.32 19.59
N GLY A 170 0.11 7.39 19.74
CA GLY A 170 0.76 8.39 20.58
C GLY A 170 0.75 8.07 22.07
N ILE A 171 0.32 6.87 22.49
CA ILE A 171 0.48 6.45 23.89
C ILE A 171 1.97 6.45 24.25
N ASP A 172 2.29 7.00 25.43
CA ASP A 172 3.66 7.14 25.97
C ASP A 172 4.66 7.80 25.01
N ASP A 173 4.18 8.57 24.02
CA ASP A 173 4.97 9.14 22.91
C ASP A 173 5.84 8.11 22.17
N ALA A 174 5.45 6.83 22.23
CA ALA A 174 6.25 5.72 21.74
C ALA A 174 5.48 4.80 20.79
N TRP A 175 4.16 4.74 20.90
CA TRP A 175 3.32 3.88 20.06
C TRP A 175 2.85 4.61 18.81
N THR A 176 3.22 4.06 17.65
CA THR A 176 2.90 4.68 16.35
C THR A 176 2.26 3.66 15.42
N ILE A 177 1.15 4.05 14.78
CA ILE A 177 0.51 3.29 13.71
C ILE A 177 1.46 3.18 12.52
N ILE A 178 1.33 2.08 11.80
CA ILE A 178 2.12 1.86 10.59
C ILE A 178 1.40 2.53 9.44
N GLU A 179 1.81 3.76 9.13
CA GLU A 179 1.28 4.51 8.00
C GLU A 179 1.82 3.95 6.69
N ILE A 180 0.91 3.61 5.76
CA ILE A 180 1.26 3.16 4.41
C ILE A 180 0.99 4.32 3.45
N ALA A 181 2.03 4.75 2.73
CA ALA A 181 1.88 5.84 1.77
C ALA A 181 1.15 5.34 0.51
N ALA A 182 0.01 5.95 0.18
CA ALA A 182 -0.81 5.59 -0.98
C ALA A 182 -0.21 5.98 -2.35
N HIS A 183 1.03 6.48 -2.41
CA HIS A 183 1.68 6.91 -3.65
C HIS A 183 2.01 5.74 -4.60
N GLU A 184 2.06 4.49 -4.10
CA GLU A 184 2.45 3.31 -4.89
C GLU A 184 1.33 2.27 -5.03
N MET A 185 0.06 2.68 -4.85
CA MET A 185 -1.11 1.90 -5.29
C MET A 185 -1.50 2.25 -6.72
#